data_AF-A0ABD3T4A1-F1
#
_entry.id   AF-A0ABD3T4A1-F1
#
_cell.length_a   1.000
_cell.length_b   1.000
_cell.length_c   1.000
_cell.angle_alpha   90.00
_cell.angle_beta   90.00
_cell.angle_gamma   90.00
#
_symmetry.space_group_name_H-M   'P 1'
#
loop_
_entity.id
_entity.type
_entity.pdbx_description
1 polymer ?
#
loop_
_entity_poly.entity_id
_entity_poly.type
_entity_poly.pdbx_seq_one_letter_code
_entity_poly.pdbx_strand_id
1 'polypeptide(L)'
;MIERFRQLVWNEWFWFPSEKGWGWKDLQNTDPNVYYPQLEDLHWTVFLGVVFLGIRYGYEHWHLLFYVSIFVYGIAILWNKPWFSETKYCWIGWPKQGIDRDVYWYYVLELGFYWSLVYTLAVDHKRKDFYEMVIHHLVTVLLIYFSWVLNFVRVGTLVLAVHDASDYWMAAAKMAKYINKQTLCEACFVIFCITWIISRLIIYPYVVLYTTTVETYGIVMDVTFGSHWFFNFLLYILQVLHIIWTFMIARIAMQKFTAGNIQQDVRSDAESDDEGEIEEETKSEKNDVTCTMQNSYVSKKFG
;
A
#
# COMPACT_ATOMS: atom_id res chain seq x y z
N MET A 1 -1.68 -33.91 11.78
CA MET A 1 -2.71 -32.85 11.64
C MET A 1 -2.22 -31.75 10.70
N ILE A 2 -1.06 -31.14 10.97
CA ILE A 2 -0.44 -30.10 10.13
C ILE A 2 -0.22 -30.55 8.68
N GLU A 3 0.32 -31.76 8.46
CA GLU A 3 0.57 -32.27 7.10
C GLU A 3 -0.71 -32.46 6.27
N ARG A 4 -1.78 -32.97 6.90
CA ARG A 4 -3.10 -33.11 6.26
C ARG A 4 -3.71 -31.75 5.92
N PHE A 5 -3.55 -30.78 6.81
CA PHE A 5 -3.99 -29.40 6.55
C PHE A 5 -3.21 -28.77 5.40
N ARG A 6 -1.89 -28.96 5.36
CA ARG A 6 -1.03 -28.51 4.26
C ARG A 6 -1.47 -29.11 2.92
N GLN A 7 -1.71 -30.41 2.87
CA GLN A 7 -2.18 -31.10 1.65
C GLN A 7 -3.58 -30.66 1.22
N LEU A 8 -4.46 -30.32 2.17
CA LEU A 8 -5.78 -29.76 1.87
C LEU A 8 -5.65 -28.36 1.26
N VAL A 9 -4.89 -27.48 1.91
CA VAL A 9 -4.72 -26.09 1.49
C VAL A 9 -4.02 -26.03 0.14
N TRP A 10 -2.94 -26.78 -0.07
CA TRP A 10 -2.11 -26.73 -1.28
C TRP A 10 -2.54 -27.72 -2.36
N ASN A 11 -3.80 -28.16 -2.36
CA ASN A 11 -4.30 -29.07 -3.36
C ASN A 11 -4.40 -28.39 -4.74
N GLU A 12 -3.75 -28.95 -5.75
CA GLU A 12 -3.62 -28.37 -7.09
C GLU A 12 -4.96 -28.04 -7.75
N TRP A 13 -6.02 -28.83 -7.52
CA TRP A 13 -7.34 -28.59 -8.14
C TRP A 13 -7.92 -27.21 -7.78
N PHE A 14 -7.60 -26.70 -6.60
CA PHE A 14 -8.08 -25.39 -6.16
C PHE A 14 -7.28 -24.27 -6.80
N TRP A 15 -5.96 -24.44 -6.93
CA TRP A 15 -5.06 -23.37 -7.36
C TRP A 15 -4.84 -23.29 -8.87
N PHE A 16 -5.00 -24.41 -9.58
CA PHE A 16 -4.77 -24.52 -11.02
C PHE A 16 -5.99 -25.14 -11.73
N PRO A 17 -6.22 -24.79 -13.00
CA PRO A 17 -7.25 -25.42 -13.81
C PRO A 17 -6.88 -26.88 -14.12
N SER A 18 -7.72 -27.82 -13.64
CA SER A 18 -7.49 -29.27 -13.78
C SER A 18 -7.37 -29.73 -15.22
N GLU A 19 -8.06 -29.07 -16.14
CA GLU A 19 -8.11 -29.43 -17.58
C GLU A 19 -6.79 -29.17 -18.32
N LYS A 20 -5.97 -28.22 -17.84
CA LYS A 20 -4.70 -27.84 -18.50
C LYS A 20 -3.51 -28.70 -18.01
N GLY A 21 -3.70 -29.50 -16.95
CA GLY A 21 -2.66 -30.36 -16.38
C GLY A 21 -1.49 -29.61 -15.71
N TRP A 22 -1.67 -28.33 -15.40
CA TRP A 22 -0.70 -27.51 -14.68
C TRP A 22 -0.71 -27.79 -13.18
N GLY A 23 0.44 -27.63 -12.53
CA GLY A 23 0.57 -27.78 -11.07
C GLY A 23 1.78 -27.07 -10.51
N TRP A 24 2.09 -27.34 -9.23
CA TRP A 24 3.19 -26.67 -8.52
C TRP A 24 4.56 -26.93 -9.16
N LYS A 25 4.73 -28.09 -9.80
CA LYS A 25 5.93 -28.47 -10.55
C LYS A 25 6.25 -27.50 -11.69
N ASP A 26 5.24 -26.86 -12.29
CA ASP A 26 5.41 -25.94 -13.41
C ASP A 26 5.96 -24.57 -13.00
N LEU A 27 5.97 -24.29 -11.68
CA LEU A 27 6.51 -23.06 -11.09
C LEU A 27 7.89 -23.28 -10.44
N GLN A 28 8.52 -24.44 -10.62
CA GLN A 28 9.85 -24.72 -10.11
C GLN A 28 10.93 -24.17 -11.05
N ASN A 29 11.98 -23.61 -10.46
CA ASN A 29 13.17 -23.10 -11.16
C ASN A 29 14.05 -24.26 -11.66
N THR A 30 13.62 -24.88 -12.77
CA THR A 30 14.34 -25.98 -13.43
C THR A 30 15.17 -25.52 -14.63
N ASP A 31 14.76 -24.42 -15.28
CA ASP A 31 15.51 -23.77 -16.36
C ASP A 31 16.41 -22.68 -15.79
N PRO A 32 17.74 -22.70 -16.02
CA PRO A 32 18.64 -21.65 -15.53
C PRO A 32 18.40 -20.27 -16.15
N ASN A 33 17.67 -20.17 -17.27
CA ASN A 33 17.42 -18.91 -17.98
C ASN A 33 16.13 -18.22 -17.56
N VAL A 34 15.26 -18.90 -16.81
CA VAL A 34 13.94 -18.39 -16.43
C VAL A 34 13.77 -18.54 -14.93
N TYR A 35 13.49 -17.42 -14.27
CA TYR A 35 13.23 -17.42 -12.84
C TYR A 35 11.74 -17.25 -12.55
N TYR A 36 11.18 -18.21 -11.84
CA TYR A 36 9.84 -18.21 -11.29
C TYR A 36 9.87 -17.84 -9.80
N PRO A 37 8.90 -17.02 -9.36
CA PRO A 37 8.68 -16.68 -7.94
C PRO A 37 8.71 -17.91 -7.01
N GLN A 38 9.54 -17.89 -5.96
CA GLN A 38 9.59 -18.94 -4.95
C GLN A 38 9.13 -18.42 -3.58
N LEU A 39 8.61 -19.32 -2.76
CA LEU A 39 8.18 -18.97 -1.40
C LEU A 39 9.35 -18.45 -0.54
N GLU A 40 10.55 -18.96 -0.78
CA GLU A 40 11.80 -18.56 -0.10
C GLU A 40 12.17 -17.09 -0.36
N ASP A 41 11.62 -16.45 -1.39
CA ASP A 41 11.91 -15.03 -1.62
C ASP A 41 11.22 -14.14 -0.59
N LEU A 42 10.07 -14.59 -0.08
CA LEU A 42 9.21 -13.80 0.78
C LEU A 42 9.66 -13.81 2.24
N HIS A 43 10.42 -14.81 2.70
CA HIS A 43 10.88 -14.83 4.11
C HIS A 43 11.82 -13.65 4.40
N TRP A 44 12.61 -13.22 3.41
CA TRP A 44 13.52 -12.08 3.56
C TRP A 44 12.77 -10.76 3.70
N THR A 45 11.55 -10.65 3.15
CA THR A 45 10.74 -9.43 3.25
C THR A 45 10.32 -9.14 4.69
N VAL A 46 10.14 -10.17 5.53
CA VAL A 46 9.80 -10.01 6.95
C VAL A 46 10.95 -9.34 7.69
N PHE A 47 12.19 -9.84 7.46
CA PHE A 47 13.40 -9.23 8.00
C PHE A 47 13.58 -7.79 7.48
N LEU A 48 13.37 -7.58 6.18
CA LEU A 48 13.43 -6.25 5.57
C LEU A 48 12.40 -5.29 6.19
N GLY A 49 11.21 -5.78 6.56
CA GLY A 49 10.22 -4.99 7.27
C GLY A 49 10.67 -4.52 8.65
N VAL A 50 11.45 -5.32 9.38
CA VAL A 50 12.08 -4.90 10.64
C VAL A 50 13.15 -3.82 10.38
N VAL A 51 13.92 -3.97 9.30
CA VAL A 51 14.91 -2.96 8.90
C VAL A 51 14.23 -1.63 8.57
N PHE A 52 13.18 -1.65 7.75
CA PHE A 52 12.41 -0.45 7.41
C PHE A 52 11.72 0.18 8.64
N LEU A 53 11.25 -0.65 9.58
CA LEU A 53 10.73 -0.15 10.85
C LEU A 53 11.82 0.59 11.65
N GLY A 54 13.04 0.06 11.70
CA GLY A 54 14.18 0.74 12.32
C GLY A 54 14.50 2.09 11.65
N ILE A 55 14.49 2.13 10.32
CA ILE A 55 14.71 3.37 9.55
C ILE A 55 13.60 4.39 9.84
N ARG A 56 12.33 3.96 9.91
CA ARG A 56 11.21 4.85 10.27
C ARG A 56 11.45 5.56 11.61
N TYR A 57 11.94 4.86 12.63
CA TYR A 57 12.22 5.48 13.93
C TYR A 57 13.43 6.43 13.90
N GLY A 58 14.33 6.28 12.94
CA GLY A 58 15.47 7.18 12.76
C GLY A 58 15.20 8.40 11.87
N TYR A 59 14.16 8.35 11.02
CA TYR A 59 13.89 9.36 10.00
C TYR A 59 12.41 9.72 9.92
N GLU A 60 12.07 10.91 10.42
CA GLU A 60 10.70 11.45 10.52
C GLU A 60 9.97 11.55 9.16
N HIS A 61 10.71 11.61 8.06
CA HIS A 61 10.18 11.75 6.69
C HIS A 61 10.37 10.51 5.81
N TRP A 62 10.68 9.37 6.42
CA TRP A 62 10.94 8.10 5.73
C TRP A 62 9.85 7.71 4.72
N HIS A 63 8.57 7.89 5.09
CA HIS A 63 7.45 7.51 4.23
C HIS A 63 7.45 8.26 2.89
N LEU A 64 7.69 9.58 2.88
CA LEU A 64 7.74 10.29 1.60
C LEU A 64 8.88 9.74 0.74
N LEU A 65 10.07 9.62 1.32
CA LEU A 65 11.26 9.17 0.59
C LEU A 65 11.03 7.79 -0.02
N PHE A 66 10.45 6.87 0.75
CA PHE A 66 10.11 5.54 0.25
C PHE A 66 9.07 5.62 -0.87
N TYR A 67 7.92 6.26 -0.65
CA TYR A 67 6.83 6.32 -1.64
C TYR A 67 7.25 6.97 -2.96
N VAL A 68 8.03 8.05 -2.92
CA VAL A 68 8.54 8.68 -4.15
C VAL A 68 9.50 7.74 -4.87
N SER A 69 10.44 7.14 -4.13
CA SER A 69 11.46 6.25 -4.72
C SER A 69 10.83 5.03 -5.35
N ILE A 70 9.88 4.39 -4.66
CA ILE A 70 9.28 3.15 -5.10
C ILE A 70 8.31 3.37 -6.27
N PHE A 71 7.57 4.49 -6.28
CA PHE A 71 6.73 4.86 -7.42
C PHE A 71 7.57 5.14 -8.68
N VAL A 72 8.64 5.93 -8.56
CA VAL A 72 9.55 6.20 -9.69
C VAL A 72 10.20 4.91 -10.19
N TYR A 73 10.64 4.05 -9.28
CA TYR A 73 11.19 2.74 -9.62
C TYR A 73 10.16 1.87 -10.36
N GLY A 74 8.94 1.76 -9.83
CA GLY A 74 7.84 1.01 -10.43
C GLY A 74 7.52 1.46 -11.85
N ILE A 75 7.40 2.77 -12.08
CA ILE A 75 7.13 3.32 -13.42
C ILE A 75 8.31 3.04 -14.36
N ALA A 76 9.56 3.23 -13.91
CA ALA A 76 10.75 2.99 -14.73
C ALA A 76 10.85 1.53 -15.21
N ILE A 77 10.57 0.56 -14.33
CA ILE A 77 10.69 -0.86 -14.69
C ILE A 77 9.49 -1.36 -15.52
N LEU A 78 8.30 -0.76 -15.32
CA LEU A 78 7.07 -1.16 -16.02
C LEU A 78 6.94 -0.50 -17.40
N TRP A 79 7.60 0.64 -17.64
CA TRP A 79 7.44 1.42 -18.87
C TRP A 79 7.57 0.60 -20.16
N ASN A 80 8.50 -0.36 -20.18
CA ASN A 80 8.78 -1.20 -21.34
C ASN A 80 8.15 -2.60 -21.25
N LYS A 81 7.29 -2.86 -20.26
CA LYS A 81 6.64 -4.18 -20.11
C LYS A 81 5.33 -4.21 -20.90
N PRO A 82 5.07 -5.28 -21.68
CA PRO A 82 3.88 -5.33 -22.54
C PRO A 82 2.57 -5.29 -21.74
N TRP A 83 2.56 -5.83 -20.52
CA TRP A 83 1.39 -5.81 -19.65
C TRP A 83 1.09 -4.44 -19.03
N PHE A 84 2.01 -3.48 -19.11
CA PHE A 84 1.76 -2.10 -18.68
C PHE A 84 0.87 -1.35 -19.67
N SER A 85 1.02 -1.63 -20.98
CA SER A 85 0.19 -1.05 -22.03
C SER A 85 -1.06 -1.87 -22.34
N GLU A 86 -0.93 -3.20 -22.36
CA GLU A 86 -2.02 -4.11 -22.73
C GLU A 86 -2.17 -5.22 -21.68
N THR A 87 -3.21 -5.11 -20.86
CA THR A 87 -3.44 -5.98 -19.69
C THR A 87 -3.63 -7.46 -20.02
N LYS A 88 -4.03 -7.80 -21.26
CA LYS A 88 -4.05 -9.20 -21.74
C LYS A 88 -2.72 -9.94 -21.52
N TYR A 89 -1.59 -9.24 -21.60
CA TYR A 89 -0.27 -9.84 -21.36
C TYR A 89 -0.01 -10.19 -19.89
N CYS A 90 -0.86 -9.76 -18.94
CA CYS A 90 -0.86 -10.30 -17.58
C CYS A 90 -1.16 -11.81 -17.58
N TRP A 91 -1.96 -12.30 -18.53
CA TRP A 91 -2.48 -13.66 -18.53
C TRP A 91 -1.84 -14.55 -19.60
N ILE A 92 -1.38 -13.97 -20.71
CA ILE A 92 -0.72 -14.73 -21.78
C ILE A 92 0.53 -15.43 -21.23
N GLY A 93 0.58 -16.75 -21.39
CA GLY A 93 1.69 -17.60 -20.94
C GLY A 93 1.67 -17.95 -19.45
N TRP A 94 0.64 -17.52 -18.69
CA TRP A 94 0.44 -18.00 -17.32
C TRP A 94 0.14 -19.51 -17.33
N PRO A 95 0.65 -20.31 -16.36
CA PRO A 95 1.43 -19.95 -15.17
C PRO A 95 2.94 -19.82 -15.41
N LYS A 96 3.43 -20.09 -16.61
CA LYS A 96 4.87 -20.15 -16.95
C LYS A 96 5.44 -18.79 -17.34
N GLN A 97 5.20 -17.77 -16.52
CA GLN A 97 5.72 -16.42 -16.73
C GLN A 97 6.98 -16.19 -15.89
N GLY A 98 8.16 -16.14 -16.51
CA GLY A 98 9.39 -15.74 -15.81
C GLY A 98 9.32 -14.27 -15.36
N ILE A 99 10.02 -13.96 -14.26
CA ILE A 99 10.14 -12.60 -13.76
C ILE A 99 11.57 -12.09 -13.94
N ASP A 100 11.69 -10.81 -14.27
CA ASP A 100 12.96 -10.12 -14.34
C ASP A 100 13.42 -9.68 -12.95
N ARG A 101 14.74 -9.52 -12.79
CA ARG A 101 15.35 -9.10 -11.51
C ARG A 101 14.80 -7.78 -10.99
N ASP A 102 14.44 -6.86 -11.88
CA ASP A 102 13.92 -5.55 -11.48
C ASP A 102 12.52 -5.66 -10.85
N VAL A 103 11.68 -6.54 -11.43
CA VAL A 103 10.33 -6.85 -10.91
C VAL A 103 10.43 -7.58 -9.58
N TYR A 104 11.41 -8.49 -9.44
CA TYR A 104 11.71 -9.16 -8.18
C TYR A 104 11.95 -8.14 -7.05
N TRP A 105 12.87 -7.20 -7.26
CA TRP A 105 13.18 -6.20 -6.24
C TRP A 105 12.02 -5.26 -5.96
N TYR A 106 11.20 -4.92 -6.97
CA TYR A 106 9.99 -4.12 -6.75
C TYR A 106 9.07 -4.79 -5.73
N TYR A 107 8.78 -6.07 -5.94
CA TYR A 107 7.94 -6.87 -5.05
C TYR A 107 8.52 -7.04 -3.65
N VAL A 108 9.83 -7.33 -3.55
CA VAL A 108 10.50 -7.56 -2.26
C VAL A 108 10.54 -6.29 -1.42
N LEU A 109 10.83 -5.14 -2.04
CA LEU A 109 10.84 -3.84 -1.38
C LEU A 109 9.43 -3.45 -0.90
N GLU A 110 8.43 -3.59 -1.77
CA GLU A 110 7.03 -3.32 -1.43
C GLU A 110 6.55 -4.18 -0.27
N LEU A 111 6.69 -5.51 -0.37
CA LEU A 111 6.24 -6.40 0.70
C LEU A 111 6.99 -6.14 2.02
N GLY A 112 8.29 -5.85 1.96
CA GLY A 112 9.07 -5.46 3.13
C GLY A 112 8.53 -4.20 3.77
N PHE A 113 8.20 -3.18 2.98
CA PHE A 113 7.63 -1.95 3.49
C PHE A 113 6.25 -2.18 4.11
N TYR A 114 5.40 -2.99 3.47
CA TYR A 114 4.11 -3.40 4.05
C TYR A 114 4.26 -4.14 5.38
N TRP A 115 5.28 -5.00 5.54
CA TRP A 115 5.59 -5.61 6.84
C TRP A 115 5.91 -4.56 7.90
N SER A 116 6.67 -3.52 7.55
CA SER A 116 6.97 -2.41 8.48
C SER A 116 5.70 -1.67 8.93
N LEU A 117 4.72 -1.52 8.02
CA LEU A 117 3.42 -0.92 8.33
C LEU A 117 2.56 -1.84 9.21
N VAL A 118 2.61 -3.15 9.00
CA VAL A 118 1.94 -4.13 9.88
C VAL A 118 2.51 -4.07 11.31
N TYR A 119 3.83 -4.00 11.46
CA TYR A 119 4.45 -3.85 12.78
C TYR A 119 4.04 -2.53 13.44
N THR A 120 4.06 -1.45 12.67
CA THR A 120 3.61 -0.14 13.13
C THR A 120 2.16 -0.19 13.63
N LEU A 121 1.27 -0.86 12.89
CA LEU A 121 -0.14 -0.97 13.24
C LEU A 121 -0.38 -1.65 14.61
N ALA A 122 0.54 -2.50 15.04
CA ALA A 122 0.47 -3.15 16.35
C ALA A 122 0.89 -2.21 17.52
N VAL A 123 1.63 -1.14 17.22
CA VAL A 123 2.21 -0.23 18.22
C VAL A 123 1.50 1.12 18.25
N ASP A 124 1.08 1.64 17.09
CA ASP A 124 0.45 2.95 16.97
C ASP A 124 -0.93 3.01 17.66
N HIS A 125 -1.27 4.19 18.17
CA HIS A 125 -2.56 4.43 18.82
C HIS A 125 -3.73 4.23 17.84
N LYS A 126 -4.82 3.62 18.32
CA LYS A 126 -5.99 3.31 17.49
C LYS A 126 -6.70 4.58 17.04
N ARG A 127 -6.65 4.84 15.73
CA ARG A 127 -7.38 5.90 15.03
C ARG A 127 -8.80 5.47 14.65
N LYS A 128 -9.63 6.41 14.19
CA LYS A 128 -11.06 6.17 13.86
C LYS A 128 -11.28 5.12 12.76
N ASP A 129 -10.31 4.96 11.87
CA ASP A 129 -10.26 4.00 10.75
C ASP A 129 -9.31 2.82 11.02
N PHE A 130 -9.11 2.47 12.29
CA PHE A 130 -8.20 1.40 12.69
C PHE A 130 -8.60 0.05 12.09
N TYR A 131 -9.89 -0.30 12.10
CA TYR A 131 -10.37 -1.60 11.59
C TYR A 131 -10.23 -1.70 10.07
N GLU A 132 -10.55 -0.63 9.36
CA GLU A 132 -10.37 -0.50 7.91
C GLU A 132 -8.89 -0.67 7.54
N MET A 133 -7.98 -0.05 8.32
CA MET A 133 -6.54 -0.24 8.14
C MET A 133 -6.10 -1.67 8.44
N VAL A 134 -6.59 -2.33 9.50
CA VAL A 134 -6.26 -3.75 9.76
C VAL A 134 -6.70 -4.66 8.61
N ILE A 135 -7.94 -4.49 8.13
CA ILE A 135 -8.46 -5.27 7.01
C ILE A 135 -7.62 -5.00 5.74
N HIS A 136 -7.29 -3.73 5.48
CA HIS A 136 -6.43 -3.36 4.35
C HIS A 136 -5.06 -4.04 4.41
N HIS A 137 -4.35 -3.96 5.53
CA HIS A 137 -3.00 -4.54 5.66
C HIS A 137 -3.05 -6.07 5.52
N LEU A 138 -4.08 -6.71 6.08
CA LEU A 138 -4.29 -8.15 5.90
C LEU A 138 -4.52 -8.50 4.43
N VAL A 139 -5.44 -7.79 3.75
CA VAL A 139 -5.79 -8.05 2.35
C VAL A 139 -4.62 -7.77 1.41
N THR A 140 -3.89 -6.67 1.61
CA THR A 140 -2.74 -6.30 0.78
C THR A 140 -1.58 -7.29 0.93
N VAL A 141 -1.22 -7.68 2.15
CA VAL A 141 -0.20 -8.72 2.37
C VAL A 141 -0.61 -10.05 1.74
N LEU A 142 -1.87 -10.45 1.87
CA LEU A 142 -2.39 -11.66 1.22
C LEU A 142 -2.35 -11.56 -0.31
N LEU A 143 -2.73 -10.41 -0.89
CA LEU A 143 -2.68 -10.18 -2.34
C LEU A 143 -1.25 -10.25 -2.86
N ILE A 144 -0.29 -9.58 -2.22
CA ILE A 144 1.12 -9.59 -2.64
C ILE A 144 1.67 -11.02 -2.50
N TYR A 145 1.45 -11.68 -1.36
CA TYR A 145 1.92 -13.05 -1.11
C TYR A 145 1.34 -14.06 -2.12
N PHE A 146 0.02 -14.10 -2.30
CA PHE A 146 -0.59 -15.07 -3.22
C PHE A 146 -0.37 -14.71 -4.69
N SER A 147 -0.24 -13.43 -5.04
CA SER A 147 0.17 -13.05 -6.40
C SER A 147 1.59 -13.54 -6.73
N TRP A 148 2.48 -13.60 -5.73
CA TRP A 148 3.81 -14.17 -5.90
C TRP A 148 3.74 -15.69 -6.07
N VAL A 149 3.12 -16.39 -5.12
CA VAL A 149 3.07 -17.87 -5.10
C VAL A 149 2.34 -18.46 -6.32
N LEU A 150 1.31 -17.78 -6.82
CA LEU A 150 0.53 -18.22 -7.99
C LEU A 150 1.04 -17.64 -9.31
N ASN A 151 2.16 -16.89 -9.26
CA ASN A 151 2.74 -16.21 -10.41
C ASN A 151 1.77 -15.25 -11.13
N PHE A 152 0.93 -14.54 -10.38
CA PHE A 152 0.14 -13.39 -10.85
C PHE A 152 0.95 -12.09 -10.76
N VAL A 153 2.28 -12.16 -10.86
CA VAL A 153 3.20 -11.04 -10.64
C VAL A 153 2.92 -9.89 -11.59
N ARG A 154 2.61 -10.17 -12.86
CA ARG A 154 2.32 -9.12 -13.87
C ARG A 154 1.15 -8.24 -13.45
N VAL A 155 0.01 -8.82 -13.06
CA VAL A 155 -1.14 -8.03 -12.60
C VAL A 155 -0.85 -7.38 -11.24
N GLY A 156 -0.15 -8.06 -10.33
CA GLY A 156 0.17 -7.45 -9.05
C GLY A 156 1.16 -6.28 -9.15
N THR A 157 2.06 -6.23 -10.14
CA THR A 157 2.84 -5.01 -10.42
C THR A 157 1.96 -3.83 -10.83
N LEU A 158 0.87 -4.07 -11.56
CA LEU A 158 -0.10 -3.02 -11.89
C LEU A 158 -0.88 -2.57 -10.66
N VAL A 159 -1.24 -3.51 -9.78
CA VAL A 159 -1.84 -3.19 -8.47
C VAL A 159 -0.91 -2.26 -7.72
N LEU A 160 0.34 -2.66 -7.45
CA LEU A 160 1.33 -1.85 -6.72
C LEU A 160 1.49 -0.45 -7.35
N ALA A 161 1.72 -0.35 -8.66
CA ALA A 161 1.95 0.94 -9.32
C ALA A 161 0.73 1.88 -9.24
N VAL A 162 -0.49 1.35 -9.38
CA VAL A 162 -1.72 2.12 -9.18
C VAL A 162 -1.85 2.55 -7.72
N HIS A 163 -1.34 1.74 -6.79
CA HIS A 163 -1.43 2.04 -5.37
C HIS A 163 -0.50 3.16 -4.93
N ASP A 164 0.74 3.15 -5.40
CA ASP A 164 1.77 4.09 -4.98
C ASP A 164 1.56 5.50 -5.56
N ALA A 165 0.75 5.64 -6.62
CA ALA A 165 0.56 6.86 -7.37
C ALA A 165 0.04 8.06 -6.55
N SER A 166 -0.77 7.82 -5.51
CA SER A 166 -1.32 8.86 -4.63
C SER A 166 -0.51 9.08 -3.35
N ASP A 167 0.27 8.09 -2.92
CA ASP A 167 0.64 7.97 -1.50
C ASP A 167 1.75 8.95 -1.12
N TYR A 168 2.66 9.25 -2.05
CA TYR A 168 3.66 10.30 -1.83
C TYR A 168 3.04 11.70 -1.78
N TRP A 169 1.90 11.98 -2.42
CA TRP A 169 1.20 13.27 -2.27
C TRP A 169 0.61 13.43 -0.87
N MET A 170 0.02 12.35 -0.32
CA MET A 170 -0.46 12.34 1.05
C MET A 170 0.68 12.53 2.05
N ALA A 171 1.81 11.86 1.85
CA ALA A 171 3.01 12.05 2.68
C ALA A 171 3.55 13.49 2.56
N ALA A 172 3.59 14.05 1.35
CA ALA A 172 4.03 15.42 1.11
C ALA A 172 3.14 16.45 1.80
N ALA A 173 1.82 16.26 1.78
CA ALA A 173 0.89 17.15 2.49
C ALA A 173 1.13 17.15 4.00
N LYS A 174 1.35 15.97 4.61
CA LYS A 174 1.68 15.86 6.05
C LYS A 174 2.99 16.57 6.39
N MET A 175 4.03 16.40 5.57
CA MET A 175 5.29 17.10 5.80
C MET A 175 5.17 18.61 5.61
N ALA A 176 4.42 19.06 4.61
CA ALA A 176 4.16 20.48 4.41
C ALA A 176 3.43 21.11 5.62
N LYS A 177 2.51 20.36 6.24
CA LYS A 177 1.89 20.73 7.53
C LYS A 177 2.93 20.80 8.64
N TYR A 178 3.81 19.80 8.76
CA TYR A 178 4.88 19.75 9.77
C TYR A 178 5.82 20.98 9.70
N ILE A 179 6.21 21.40 8.51
CA ILE A 179 7.05 22.62 8.32
C ILE A 179 6.25 23.93 8.30
N ASN A 180 4.97 23.91 8.69
CA ASN A 180 4.06 25.07 8.73
C ASN A 180 3.90 25.80 7.38
N LYS A 181 3.96 25.07 6.25
CA LYS A 181 3.73 25.61 4.89
C LYS A 181 2.32 25.26 4.41
N GLN A 182 1.34 26.02 4.89
CA GLN A 182 -0.09 25.76 4.64
C GLN A 182 -0.45 25.72 3.15
N THR A 183 0.01 26.68 2.34
CA THR A 183 -0.26 26.71 0.89
C THR A 183 0.24 25.44 0.18
N LEU A 184 1.41 24.93 0.58
CA LEU A 184 1.97 23.70 0.02
C LEU A 184 1.18 22.48 0.49
N CYS A 185 0.77 22.45 1.76
CA CYS A 185 -0.08 21.39 2.31
C CYS A 185 -1.41 21.28 1.54
N GLU A 186 -2.07 22.41 1.28
CA GLU A 186 -3.31 22.47 0.52
C GLU A 186 -3.12 22.06 -0.93
N ALA A 187 -2.07 22.55 -1.59
CA ALA A 187 -1.74 22.15 -2.97
C ALA A 187 -1.49 20.63 -3.07
N CYS A 188 -0.66 20.06 -2.19
CA CYS A 188 -0.42 18.62 -2.13
C CYS A 188 -1.70 17.82 -1.84
N PHE A 189 -2.57 18.33 -0.97
CA PHE A 189 -3.85 17.69 -0.66
C PHE A 189 -4.81 17.67 -1.86
N VAL A 190 -4.89 18.74 -2.63
CA VAL A 190 -5.71 18.79 -3.85
C VAL A 190 -5.17 17.80 -4.90
N ILE A 191 -3.86 17.78 -5.12
CA ILE A 191 -3.22 16.83 -6.04
C ILE A 191 -3.43 15.38 -5.55
N PHE A 192 -3.31 15.14 -4.24
CA PHE A 192 -3.65 13.85 -3.63
C PHE A 192 -5.09 13.43 -3.94
N CYS A 193 -6.08 14.30 -3.75
CA CYS A 193 -7.48 13.98 -4.04
C CYS A 193 -7.69 13.59 -5.52
N ILE A 194 -7.11 14.34 -6.45
CA ILE A 194 -7.24 14.07 -7.89
C ILE A 194 -6.57 12.74 -8.24
N THR A 195 -5.32 12.54 -7.79
CA THR A 195 -4.55 11.31 -8.06
C THR A 195 -5.19 10.09 -7.41
N TRP A 196 -5.75 10.22 -6.20
CA TRP A 196 -6.53 9.18 -5.52
C TRP A 196 -7.76 8.76 -6.34
N ILE A 197 -8.58 9.71 -6.79
CA ILE A 197 -9.78 9.36 -7.56
C ILE A 197 -9.41 8.66 -8.87
N ILE A 198 -8.44 9.20 -9.60
CA ILE A 198 -8.00 8.63 -10.89
C ILE A 198 -7.42 7.23 -10.68
N SER A 199 -6.48 7.05 -9.74
CA SER A 199 -5.85 5.76 -9.50
C SER A 199 -6.84 4.72 -8.95
N ARG A 200 -7.65 5.09 -7.94
CA ARG A 200 -8.44 4.13 -7.15
C ARG A 200 -9.83 3.85 -7.66
N LEU A 201 -10.48 4.85 -8.24
CA LEU A 201 -11.88 4.74 -8.68
C LEU A 201 -12.03 4.66 -10.20
N ILE A 202 -10.96 4.96 -10.95
CA ILE A 202 -10.96 4.83 -12.42
C ILE A 202 -9.99 3.73 -12.84
N ILE A 203 -8.68 3.94 -12.70
CA ILE A 203 -7.68 3.01 -13.23
C ILE A 203 -7.82 1.62 -12.58
N TYR A 204 -7.88 1.54 -11.24
CA TYR A 204 -7.99 0.26 -10.55
C TYR A 204 -9.20 -0.60 -11.02
N PRO A 205 -10.47 -0.12 -11.01
CA PRO A 205 -11.58 -0.96 -11.48
C PRO A 205 -11.55 -1.23 -12.99
N TYR A 206 -11.23 -0.24 -13.82
CA TYR A 206 -11.28 -0.42 -15.29
C TYR A 206 -10.09 -1.19 -15.86
N VAL A 207 -8.94 -1.20 -15.17
CA VAL A 207 -7.72 -1.90 -15.61
C VAL A 207 -7.55 -3.19 -14.82
N VAL A 208 -7.38 -3.09 -13.49
CA VAL A 208 -7.06 -4.25 -12.64
C VAL A 208 -8.26 -5.18 -12.48
N LEU A 209 -9.41 -4.68 -12.01
CA LEU A 209 -10.57 -5.57 -11.81
C LEU A 209 -11.08 -6.12 -13.13
N TYR A 210 -11.12 -5.31 -14.19
CA TYR A 210 -11.52 -5.78 -15.51
C TYR A 210 -10.61 -6.90 -16.03
N THR A 211 -9.28 -6.75 -15.93
CA THR A 211 -8.36 -7.77 -16.45
C THR A 211 -8.47 -9.07 -15.68
N THR A 212 -8.57 -9.02 -14.34
CA THR A 212 -8.66 -10.21 -13.50
C THR A 212 -10.01 -10.91 -13.56
N THR A 213 -11.10 -10.20 -13.92
CA THR A 213 -12.47 -10.76 -13.91
C THR A 213 -13.03 -11.04 -15.29
N VAL A 214 -12.57 -10.34 -16.34
CA VAL A 214 -13.13 -10.48 -17.69
C VAL A 214 -12.08 -11.03 -18.64
N GLU A 215 -10.94 -10.37 -18.77
CA GLU A 215 -9.91 -10.78 -19.76
C GLU A 215 -9.34 -12.17 -19.47
N THR A 216 -9.27 -12.56 -18.20
CA THR A 216 -8.79 -13.89 -17.78
C THR A 216 -9.64 -15.02 -18.40
N TYR A 217 -10.96 -14.83 -18.57
CA TYR A 217 -11.86 -15.81 -19.19
C TYR A 217 -11.63 -15.99 -20.69
N GLY A 218 -11.09 -14.98 -21.38
CA GLY A 218 -10.80 -15.07 -22.81
C GLY A 218 -9.45 -15.71 -23.14
N ILE A 219 -8.54 -15.82 -22.16
CA ILE A 219 -7.13 -16.15 -22.41
C ILE A 219 -6.69 -17.42 -21.66
N VAL A 220 -7.03 -17.54 -20.39
CA VAL A 220 -6.52 -18.61 -19.50
C VAL A 220 -7.63 -19.58 -19.11
N MET A 221 -8.83 -19.07 -18.85
CA MET A 221 -9.92 -19.86 -18.29
C MET A 221 -10.98 -20.24 -19.33
N ASP A 222 -10.93 -21.49 -19.79
CA ASP A 222 -12.12 -22.15 -20.33
C ASP A 222 -13.07 -22.59 -19.17
N VAL A 223 -12.51 -22.81 -17.96
CA VAL A 223 -13.22 -23.15 -16.71
C VAL A 223 -12.58 -22.42 -15.51
N THR A 224 -13.41 -21.82 -14.64
CA THR A 224 -12.95 -21.10 -13.44
C THR A 224 -12.37 -22.02 -12.37
N PHE A 225 -11.25 -21.63 -11.76
CA PHE A 225 -10.60 -22.36 -10.66
C PHE A 225 -10.56 -21.52 -9.36
N GLY A 226 -10.34 -22.18 -8.22
CA GLY A 226 -10.52 -21.59 -6.88
C GLY A 226 -9.65 -20.37 -6.61
N SER A 227 -8.40 -20.36 -7.10
CA SER A 227 -7.50 -19.23 -6.88
C SER A 227 -7.91 -17.94 -7.60
N HIS A 228 -8.58 -18.05 -8.76
CA HIS A 228 -9.16 -16.89 -9.43
C HIS A 228 -10.24 -16.24 -8.56
N TRP A 229 -11.14 -17.04 -7.98
CA TRP A 229 -12.19 -16.54 -7.08
C TRP A 229 -11.60 -15.93 -5.81
N PHE A 230 -10.62 -16.61 -5.21
CA PHE A 230 -9.93 -16.12 -4.02
C PHE A 230 -9.23 -14.78 -4.27
N PHE A 231 -8.45 -14.66 -5.35
CA PHE A 231 -7.72 -13.45 -5.67
C PHE A 231 -8.67 -12.27 -5.99
N ASN A 232 -9.70 -12.50 -6.82
CA ASN A 232 -10.69 -11.47 -7.14
C ASN A 232 -11.48 -11.03 -5.92
N PHE A 233 -11.85 -11.95 -5.02
CA PHE A 233 -12.51 -11.61 -3.76
C PHE A 233 -11.70 -10.64 -2.92
N LEU A 234 -10.38 -10.87 -2.78
CA LEU A 234 -9.49 -9.94 -2.07
C LEU A 234 -9.41 -8.57 -2.77
N LEU A 235 -9.32 -8.55 -4.11
CA LEU A 235 -9.32 -7.30 -4.88
C LEU A 235 -10.62 -6.50 -4.74
N TYR A 236 -11.77 -7.17 -4.63
CA TYR A 236 -13.06 -6.52 -4.38
C TYR A 236 -13.16 -5.95 -2.96
N ILE A 237 -12.64 -6.64 -1.94
CA ILE A 237 -12.54 -6.06 -0.59
C ILE A 237 -11.71 -4.77 -0.64
N LEU A 238 -10.59 -4.79 -1.36
CA LEU A 238 -9.74 -3.61 -1.51
C LEU A 238 -10.48 -2.46 -2.23
N GLN A 239 -11.29 -2.75 -3.25
CA GLN A 239 -12.15 -1.76 -3.90
C GLN A 239 -13.18 -1.15 -2.94
N VAL A 240 -13.81 -1.95 -2.09
CA VAL A 240 -14.78 -1.45 -1.09
C VAL A 240 -14.10 -0.51 -0.12
N LEU A 241 -12.88 -0.85 0.35
CA LEU A 241 -12.09 0.05 1.21
C LEU A 241 -11.77 1.37 0.50
N HIS A 242 -11.40 1.34 -0.79
CA HIS A 242 -11.19 2.57 -1.57
C HIS A 242 -12.45 3.46 -1.62
N ILE A 243 -13.65 2.88 -1.73
CA ILE A 243 -14.90 3.64 -1.73
C ILE A 243 -15.15 4.27 -0.35
N ILE A 244 -14.93 3.51 0.74
CA ILE A 244 -15.07 4.01 2.11
C ILE A 244 -14.13 5.20 2.36
N TRP A 245 -12.84 5.07 2.03
CA TRP A 245 -11.89 6.17 2.20
C TRP A 245 -12.15 7.34 1.27
N THR A 246 -12.64 7.11 0.05
CA THR A 246 -13.05 8.20 -0.84
C THR A 246 -14.14 9.04 -0.20
N PHE A 247 -15.13 8.41 0.45
CA PHE A 247 -16.16 9.13 1.20
C PHE A 247 -15.55 9.98 2.35
N MET A 248 -14.58 9.42 3.08
CA MET A 248 -13.89 10.16 4.15
C MET A 248 -13.07 11.35 3.61
N ILE A 249 -12.33 11.16 2.51
CA ILE A 249 -11.54 12.20 1.86
C ILE A 249 -12.47 13.31 1.33
N ALA A 250 -13.57 12.93 0.67
CA ALA A 250 -14.57 13.89 0.19
C ALA A 250 -15.19 14.70 1.33
N ARG A 251 -15.49 14.06 2.47
CA ARG A 251 -15.98 14.76 3.67
C ARG A 251 -15.00 15.81 4.16
N ILE A 252 -13.71 15.48 4.26
CA ILE A 252 -12.66 16.42 4.69
C ILE A 252 -12.51 17.56 3.67
N ALA A 253 -12.53 17.25 2.37
CA ALA A 253 -12.46 18.26 1.32
C ALA A 253 -13.65 19.22 1.39
N MET A 254 -14.88 18.73 1.53
CA MET A 254 -16.08 19.56 1.66
C MET A 254 -16.03 20.44 2.91
N GLN A 255 -15.57 19.92 4.05
CA GLN A 255 -15.39 20.73 5.27
C GLN A 255 -14.43 21.90 5.05
N LYS A 256 -13.31 21.67 4.35
CA LYS A 256 -12.34 22.72 4.01
C LYS A 256 -12.91 23.76 3.04
N PHE A 257 -13.63 23.34 2.00
CA PHE A 257 -14.23 24.28 1.05
C PHE A 257 -15.36 25.10 1.67
N THR A 258 -16.19 24.50 2.53
CA THR A 258 -17.24 25.23 3.24
C THR A 258 -16.67 26.19 4.27
N ALA A 259 -15.64 25.79 5.03
CA ALA A 259 -14.96 26.68 5.98
C ALA A 259 -14.20 27.82 5.27
N GLY A 260 -13.58 27.54 4.12
CA GLY A 260 -12.95 28.57 3.27
C GLY A 260 -13.95 29.54 2.66
N ASN A 261 -15.15 29.09 2.29
CA ASN A 261 -16.24 29.96 1.84
C ASN A 261 -16.77 30.85 2.98
N ILE A 262 -16.86 30.33 4.20
CA ILE A 262 -17.21 31.12 5.39
C ILE A 262 -16.12 32.16 5.68
N GLN A 263 -14.84 31.81 5.56
CA GLN A 263 -13.75 32.79 5.73
C GLN A 263 -13.68 33.82 4.59
N GLN A 264 -14.11 33.52 3.36
CA GLN A 264 -14.18 34.53 2.30
C GLN A 264 -15.33 35.52 2.49
N ASP A 265 -16.49 35.07 2.98
CA ASP A 265 -17.65 35.94 3.29
C ASP A 265 -17.49 36.70 4.62
N VAL A 266 -16.74 36.14 5.60
CA VAL A 266 -16.50 36.79 6.90
C VAL A 266 -15.22 37.63 6.89
N ARG A 267 -14.29 37.47 5.95
CA ARG A 267 -13.10 38.34 5.86
C ARG A 267 -13.39 39.76 5.35
N SER A 268 -14.62 40.07 4.93
CA SER A 268 -15.08 41.46 4.87
C SER A 268 -15.50 42.03 6.24
N ASP A 269 -15.79 41.19 7.24
CA ASP A 269 -16.26 41.58 8.57
C ASP A 269 -15.66 40.66 9.67
N ALA A 270 -14.52 41.08 10.23
CA ALA A 270 -13.92 40.62 11.49
C ALA A 270 -12.90 39.46 11.44
N GLU A 271 -11.66 39.82 11.77
CA GLU A 271 -10.69 38.96 12.45
C GLU A 271 -11.32 38.32 13.70
N SER A 272 -11.33 36.98 13.82
CA SER A 272 -11.15 36.21 15.06
C SER A 272 -11.49 34.72 14.88
N ASP A 273 -10.68 33.89 15.53
CA ASP A 273 -10.98 32.54 16.03
C ASP A 273 -11.01 31.36 15.04
N ASP A 274 -9.86 30.68 14.88
CA ASP A 274 -9.80 29.20 14.97
C ASP A 274 -8.35 28.68 15.20
N GLU A 275 -7.82 28.81 16.42
CA GLU A 275 -6.54 28.21 16.87
C GLU A 275 -6.77 26.86 17.60
N GLY A 276 -7.47 25.92 16.96
CA GLY A 276 -8.06 24.76 17.67
C GLY A 276 -7.30 23.42 17.67
N GLU A 277 -6.24 23.19 16.86
CA GLU A 277 -5.74 21.80 16.67
C GLU A 277 -4.21 21.59 16.73
N ILE A 278 -3.41 22.60 17.09
CA ILE A 278 -1.93 22.47 17.20
C ILE A 278 -1.43 22.51 18.66
N GLU A 279 -2.27 22.90 19.63
CA GLU A 279 -1.82 23.01 21.03
C GLU A 279 -1.59 21.66 21.74
N GLU A 280 -2.23 20.57 21.33
CA GLU A 280 -2.11 19.28 22.06
C GLU A 280 -0.78 18.56 21.80
N GLU A 281 -0.24 18.60 20.57
CA GLU A 281 1.07 17.98 20.27
C GLU A 281 2.24 18.82 20.86
N THR A 282 2.12 20.15 20.83
CA THR A 282 3.19 21.05 21.34
C THR A 282 3.29 21.08 22.88
N LYS A 283 2.18 20.84 23.60
CA LYS A 283 2.18 20.74 25.08
C LYS A 283 2.81 19.43 25.58
N SER A 284 2.71 18.35 24.80
CA SER A 284 3.33 17.05 25.13
C SER A 284 4.86 17.15 25.14
N GLU A 285 5.47 17.73 24.10
CA GLU A 285 6.93 17.88 24.03
C GLU A 285 7.49 18.88 25.05
N LYS A 286 6.78 19.98 25.34
CA LYS A 286 7.23 20.94 26.38
C LYS A 286 7.19 20.34 27.79
N ASN A 287 6.21 19.50 28.10
CA ASN A 287 6.12 18.88 29.43
C ASN A 287 7.23 17.85 29.68
N ASP A 288 7.69 17.15 28.63
CA ASP A 288 8.74 16.14 28.75
C ASP A 288 10.16 16.77 28.86
N VAL A 289 10.40 17.87 28.15
CA VAL A 289 11.66 18.64 28.29
C VAL A 289 11.75 19.33 29.66
N THR A 290 10.62 19.78 30.23
CA THR A 290 10.61 20.45 31.54
C THR A 290 10.83 19.45 32.69
N CYS A 291 10.32 18.23 32.59
CA CYS A 291 10.53 17.18 33.59
C CYS A 291 12.00 16.71 33.66
N THR A 292 12.69 16.69 32.52
CA THR A 292 14.10 16.27 32.45
C THR A 292 15.07 17.34 32.97
N MET A 293 14.71 18.62 32.89
CA MET A 293 15.55 19.74 33.36
C MET A 293 15.45 19.99 34.87
N GLN A 294 14.36 19.58 35.54
CA GLN A 294 14.18 19.81 36.98
C GLN A 294 14.89 18.78 37.89
N ASN A 295 15.25 17.61 37.36
CA ASN A 295 15.96 16.58 38.14
C ASN A 295 17.50 16.72 38.16
N SER A 296 18.09 17.65 37.40
CA SER A 296 19.55 17.86 37.41
C SER A 296 20.04 18.96 38.37
N TYR A 297 19.13 19.73 38.98
CA TYR A 297 19.48 20.87 39.86
C TYR A 297 19.29 20.62 41.38
N VAL A 298 18.83 19.45 41.81
CA VAL A 298 18.55 19.18 43.26
C VAL A 298 19.60 18.28 43.95
N SER A 299 20.63 17.78 43.25
CA SER A 299 21.63 16.88 43.85
C SER A 299 22.91 17.55 44.39
N LYS A 300 23.00 18.89 44.49
CA LYS A 300 24.19 19.57 45.06
C LYS A 300 23.83 20.61 46.13
N LYS A 301 23.24 20.13 47.22
CA LYS A 301 23.33 20.77 48.54
C LYS A 301 22.83 19.77 49.56
N PHE A 302 23.74 18.96 50.10
CA PHE A 302 23.75 18.28 51.41
C PHE A 302 24.80 17.17 51.30
N GLY A 303 25.95 17.42 51.92
CA GLY A 303 27.18 16.65 51.82
C GLY A 303 28.37 17.58 51.79
#